data_AF-A0A6J6D4A4-F1
#
_entry.id   AF-A0A6J6D4A4-F1
#
_cell.length_a   1.000
_cell.length_b   1.000
_cell.length_c   1.000
_cell.angle_alpha   90.00
_cell.angle_beta   90.00
_cell.angle_gamma   90.00
#
_symmetry.space_group_name_H-M   'P 1'
#
loop_
_entity.id
_entity.type
_entity.pdbx_description
1 polymer ?
#
loop_
_entity_poly.entity_id
_entity_poly.type
_entity_poly.pdbx_seq_one_letter_code
_entity_poly.pdbx_strand_id
1 'polypeptide(L)'
;MIPGEKAPKLVTDAMVKTMKPGSVLVDIAIDQGGCFENSKPTTHDAPTFKVHNSVYYCVANMPGAVPATSTRALTNATLQYVLALADKGWQQALRKDEALAKGLNTHDGKITYSGVAQAFPDLPSVELATVLA
;
A
#
# COMPACT_ATOMS: atom_id res chain seq x y z
N MET A 1 6.43 7.29 5.62
CA MET A 1 5.75 5.98 5.61
C MET A 1 6.78 4.91 5.90
N ILE A 2 6.42 3.87 6.65
CA ILE A 2 7.28 2.70 6.86
C ILE A 2 6.80 1.64 5.85
N PRO A 3 7.62 1.23 4.86
CA PRO A 3 7.20 0.25 3.85
C PRO A 3 6.73 -1.06 4.49
N GLY A 4 5.52 -1.51 4.14
CA GLY A 4 4.97 -2.78 4.62
C GLY A 4 4.27 -2.74 5.98
N GLU A 5 4.23 -1.59 6.66
CA GLU A 5 3.59 -1.43 7.97
C GLU A 5 2.37 -0.50 7.92
N LYS A 6 1.54 -0.55 8.98
CA LYS A 6 0.40 0.35 9.16
C LYS A 6 0.88 1.79 9.36
N ALA A 7 0.19 2.75 8.76
CA ALA A 7 0.51 4.16 8.93
C ALA A 7 0.40 4.60 10.40
N PRO A 8 1.41 5.28 10.97
CA PRO A 8 1.32 5.81 12.33
C PRO A 8 0.29 6.95 12.41
N LYS A 9 -0.40 7.05 13.54
CA LYS A 9 -1.36 8.13 13.81
C LYS A 9 -0.63 9.38 14.27
N LEU A 10 -0.47 10.34 13.36
CA LEU A 10 0.30 11.58 13.56
C LEU A 10 -0.59 12.77 13.91
N VAL A 11 -1.81 12.82 13.37
CA VAL A 11 -2.78 13.87 13.70
C VAL A 11 -3.85 13.27 14.60
N THR A 12 -3.89 13.76 15.84
CA THR A 12 -4.80 13.26 16.88
C THR A 12 -6.16 13.94 16.82
N ASP A 13 -7.18 13.29 17.38
CA ASP A 13 -8.53 13.85 17.53
C ASP A 13 -8.51 15.20 18.25
N ALA A 14 -7.68 15.30 19.30
CA ALA A 14 -7.49 16.53 20.07
C ALA A 14 -6.96 17.69 19.21
N MET A 15 -6.03 17.42 18.28
CA MET A 15 -5.55 18.43 17.34
C MET A 15 -6.65 18.86 16.37
N VAL A 16 -7.46 17.92 15.87
CA VAL A 16 -8.52 18.19 14.89
C VAL A 16 -9.65 19.02 15.51
N LYS A 17 -9.96 18.78 16.79
CA LYS A 17 -11.00 19.50 17.53
C LYS A 17 -10.73 21.00 17.64
N THR A 18 -9.47 21.42 17.64
CA THR A 18 -9.05 22.83 17.76
C THR A 18 -8.78 23.49 16.40
N MET A 19 -8.96 22.76 15.30
CA MET A 19 -8.79 23.32 13.95
C MET A 19 -9.86 24.34 13.60
N LYS A 20 -9.53 25.20 12.61
CA LYS A 20 -10.45 26.21 12.08
C LYS A 20 -11.70 25.54 11.51
N PRO A 21 -12.91 26.04 11.81
CA PRO A 21 -14.12 25.52 11.18
C PRO A 21 -14.04 25.53 9.66
N GLY A 22 -14.43 24.42 9.03
CA GLY A 22 -14.35 24.21 7.59
C GLY A 22 -12.99 23.73 7.07
N SER A 23 -12.00 23.45 7.92
CA SER A 23 -10.73 22.86 7.46
C SER A 23 -10.94 21.49 6.81
N VAL A 24 -10.12 21.19 5.81
CA VAL A 24 -10.15 19.93 5.06
C VAL A 24 -8.88 19.14 5.32
N LEU A 25 -9.05 17.86 5.65
CA LEU A 25 -7.96 16.92 5.86
C LEU A 25 -8.02 15.84 4.77
N VAL A 26 -6.97 15.75 3.96
CA VAL A 26 -6.84 14.76 2.88
C VAL A 26 -5.82 13.70 3.32
N ASP A 27 -6.29 12.50 3.64
CA ASP A 27 -5.43 11.40 4.10
C ASP A 27 -5.03 10.50 2.92
N ILE A 28 -3.85 10.77 2.34
CA ILE A 28 -3.30 9.97 1.24
C ILE A 28 -2.78 8.61 1.74
N ALA A 29 -2.43 8.50 3.03
CA ALA A 29 -1.95 7.26 3.63
C ALA A 29 -3.10 6.27 3.96
N ILE A 30 -4.32 6.54 3.48
CA ILE A 30 -5.51 5.75 3.79
C ILE A 30 -5.39 4.29 3.34
N ASP A 31 -4.68 4.03 2.23
CA ASP A 31 -4.42 2.67 1.72
C ASP A 31 -3.58 1.83 2.71
N GLN A 32 -2.93 2.46 3.69
CA GLN A 32 -2.18 1.83 4.80
C GLN A 32 -2.85 2.07 6.17
N GLY A 33 -4.14 2.40 6.19
CA GLY A 33 -4.93 2.63 7.42
C GLY A 33 -5.02 4.09 7.89
N GLY A 34 -4.41 5.04 7.16
CA GLY A 34 -4.51 6.48 7.38
C GLY A 34 -3.62 7.01 8.51
N CYS A 35 -3.07 8.21 8.34
CA CYS A 35 -2.20 8.86 9.33
C CYS A 35 -2.94 9.78 10.32
N PHE A 36 -4.25 9.98 10.16
CA PHE A 36 -5.08 10.67 11.15
C PHE A 36 -5.86 9.65 12.01
N GLU A 37 -6.07 9.94 13.30
CA GLU A 37 -6.78 9.03 14.22
C GLU A 37 -8.19 8.69 13.73
N ASN A 38 -8.93 9.69 13.25
CA ASN A 38 -10.31 9.55 12.78
C ASN A 38 -10.46 9.18 11.30
N SER A 39 -9.36 8.88 10.61
CA SER A 39 -9.42 8.48 9.20
C SER A 39 -10.12 7.12 9.05
N LYS A 40 -11.09 7.06 8.12
CA LYS A 40 -11.73 5.83 7.67
C LYS A 40 -11.81 5.83 6.14
N PRO A 41 -11.63 4.67 5.48
CA PRO A 41 -11.71 4.62 4.02
C PRO A 41 -13.06 5.12 3.51
N THR A 42 -13.02 5.88 2.42
CA THR A 42 -14.18 6.36 1.67
C THR A 42 -14.05 5.96 0.20
N THR A 43 -15.11 6.16 -0.57
CA THR A 43 -15.15 5.85 -2.00
C THR A 43 -15.27 7.13 -2.82
N HIS A 44 -15.06 7.06 -4.13
CA HIS A 44 -15.28 8.21 -5.01
C HIS A 44 -16.73 8.73 -4.98
N ASP A 45 -17.72 7.85 -4.78
CA ASP A 45 -19.14 8.23 -4.70
C ASP A 45 -19.51 8.94 -3.39
N ALA A 46 -18.83 8.57 -2.29
CA ALA A 46 -19.02 9.16 -0.97
C ALA A 46 -17.67 9.56 -0.36
N PRO A 47 -16.99 10.60 -0.91
CA PRO A 47 -15.56 10.83 -0.70
C PRO A 47 -15.21 11.56 0.59
N THR A 48 -16.21 12.14 1.26
CA THR A 48 -15.98 12.99 2.43
C THR A 48 -16.93 12.72 3.57
N PHE A 49 -16.47 12.97 4.79
CA PHE A 49 -17.28 12.95 6.00
C PHE A 49 -16.81 14.04 6.97
N LYS A 50 -17.65 14.41 7.95
CA LYS A 50 -17.30 15.41 8.96
C LYS A 50 -16.66 14.77 10.18
N VAL A 51 -15.70 15.49 10.77
CA VAL A 51 -15.10 15.21 12.09
C VAL A 51 -14.95 16.56 12.80
N HIS A 52 -15.64 16.74 13.92
CA HIS A 52 -15.80 18.05 14.58
C HIS A 52 -16.28 19.11 13.57
N ASN A 53 -15.54 20.21 13.44
CA ASN A 53 -15.80 21.27 12.48
C ASN A 53 -14.98 21.11 11.17
N SER A 54 -14.35 19.96 10.96
CA SER A 54 -13.51 19.66 9.79
C SER A 54 -14.17 18.66 8.84
N VAL A 55 -13.71 18.64 7.59
CA VAL A 55 -14.09 17.67 6.56
C VAL A 55 -12.89 16.77 6.26
N TYR A 56 -13.10 15.47 6.27
CA TYR A 56 -12.11 14.47 5.91
C TYR A 56 -12.36 14.00 4.48
N TYR A 57 -11.29 13.82 3.72
CA TYR A 57 -11.25 13.12 2.44
C TYR A 57 -10.27 11.97 2.56
N CYS A 58 -10.77 10.74 2.46
CA CYS A 58 -9.99 9.53 2.72
C CYS A 58 -10.27 8.48 1.64
N VAL A 59 -10.32 8.89 0.38
CA VAL A 59 -10.63 7.97 -0.72
C VAL A 59 -9.43 7.06 -0.96
N ALA A 60 -9.66 5.75 -0.85
CA ALA A 60 -8.66 4.75 -1.22
C ALA A 60 -8.48 4.69 -2.73
N ASN A 61 -7.32 4.25 -3.21
CA ASN A 61 -7.05 4.12 -4.66
C ASN A 61 -7.30 5.44 -5.45
N MET A 62 -6.84 6.59 -4.90
CA MET A 62 -6.98 7.89 -5.58
C MET A 62 -6.46 7.92 -7.03
N PRO A 63 -5.35 7.22 -7.40
CA PRO A 63 -4.89 7.16 -8.78
C PRO A 63 -5.91 6.58 -9.77
N GLY A 64 -6.89 5.81 -9.29
CA GLY A 64 -7.98 5.24 -10.09
C GLY A 64 -8.90 6.31 -10.72
N ALA A 65 -8.98 7.51 -10.14
CA ALA A 65 -9.74 8.62 -10.72
C ALA A 65 -9.11 9.22 -11.99
N VAL A 66 -7.83 8.97 -12.24
CA VAL A 66 -7.07 9.55 -13.36
C VAL A 66 -6.37 8.48 -14.21
N PRO A 67 -7.12 7.51 -14.78
CA PRO A 67 -6.55 6.30 -15.38
C PRO A 67 -5.60 6.59 -16.53
N ALA A 68 -5.88 7.59 -17.37
CA ALA A 68 -5.02 7.95 -18.50
C ALA A 68 -3.58 8.32 -18.06
N THR A 69 -3.44 8.94 -16.89
CA THR A 69 -2.14 9.33 -16.32
C THR A 69 -1.57 8.21 -15.47
N SER A 70 -2.36 7.64 -14.55
CA SER A 70 -1.89 6.64 -13.59
C SER A 70 -1.50 5.32 -14.25
N THR A 71 -2.23 4.88 -15.28
CA THR A 71 -1.86 3.68 -16.05
C THR A 71 -0.50 3.87 -16.69
N ARG A 72 -0.27 4.98 -17.41
CA ARG A 72 1.02 5.23 -18.07
C ARG A 72 2.16 5.32 -17.06
N ALA A 73 1.94 5.99 -15.93
CA ALA A 73 2.93 6.09 -14.86
C ALA A 73 3.29 4.72 -14.27
N LEU A 74 2.29 3.90 -13.94
CA LEU A 74 2.50 2.56 -13.40
C LEU A 74 3.18 1.63 -14.41
N THR A 75 2.68 1.57 -15.65
CA THR A 75 3.24 0.68 -16.67
C THR A 75 4.67 1.05 -17.04
N ASN A 76 5.00 2.34 -17.10
CA ASN A 76 6.38 2.77 -17.36
C ASN A 76 7.35 2.28 -16.28
N ALA A 77 6.92 2.25 -15.02
CA ALA A 77 7.73 1.74 -13.91
C ALA A 77 7.81 0.20 -13.88
N THR A 78 6.72 -0.49 -14.24
CA THR A 78 6.61 -1.96 -14.09
C THR A 78 7.03 -2.75 -15.33
N LEU A 79 7.04 -2.14 -16.52
CA LEU A 79 7.24 -2.84 -17.79
C LEU A 79 8.54 -3.66 -17.82
N GLN A 80 9.64 -3.11 -17.30
CA GLN A 80 10.92 -3.82 -17.24
C GLN A 80 10.86 -5.13 -16.45
N TYR A 81 10.12 -5.16 -15.34
CA TYR A 81 9.93 -6.36 -14.52
C TYR A 81 9.01 -7.36 -15.20
N VAL A 82 7.94 -6.88 -15.84
CA VAL A 82 7.03 -7.73 -16.62
C VAL A 82 7.77 -8.44 -17.75
N LEU A 83 8.61 -7.73 -18.51
CA LEU A 83 9.42 -8.33 -19.57
C LEU A 83 10.42 -9.34 -19.01
N ALA A 84 11.11 -9.01 -17.91
CA ALA A 84 12.04 -9.95 -17.27
C ALA A 84 11.36 -11.25 -16.82
N LEU A 85 10.15 -11.15 -16.26
CA LEU A 85 9.33 -12.30 -15.87
C LEU A 85 8.89 -13.12 -17.08
N ALA A 86 8.45 -12.47 -18.15
CA ALA A 86 8.00 -13.12 -19.38
C ALA A 86 9.15 -13.87 -20.08
N ASP A 87 10.33 -13.26 -20.20
CA ASP A 87 11.46 -13.82 -20.93
C ASP A 87 12.19 -14.94 -20.17
N LYS A 88 12.26 -14.84 -18.84
CA LYS A 88 13.12 -15.69 -18.00
C LYS A 88 12.34 -16.63 -17.09
N GLY A 89 11.03 -16.42 -16.94
CA GLY A 89 10.26 -16.99 -15.84
C GLY A 89 10.61 -16.36 -14.48
N TRP A 90 9.76 -16.59 -13.49
CA TRP A 90 9.87 -15.91 -12.20
C TRP A 90 11.16 -16.25 -11.44
N GLN A 91 11.54 -17.53 -11.33
CA GLN A 91 12.73 -17.94 -10.55
C GLN A 91 13.99 -17.25 -11.05
N GLN A 92 14.24 -17.32 -12.36
CA GLN A 92 15.45 -16.76 -12.95
C GLN A 92 15.42 -15.23 -12.98
N ALA A 93 14.24 -14.61 -13.16
CA ALA A 93 14.09 -13.16 -13.07
C ALA A 93 14.42 -12.65 -11.65
N LEU A 94 13.86 -13.29 -10.62
CA LEU A 94 14.09 -12.92 -9.22
C LEU A 94 15.55 -13.19 -8.80
N ARG A 95 16.17 -14.29 -9.22
CA ARG A 95 17.61 -14.53 -8.97
C ARG A 95 18.52 -13.46 -9.57
N LYS A 96 18.11 -12.81 -10.67
CA LYS A 96 18.89 -11.80 -11.39
C LYS A 96 18.60 -10.37 -10.93
N ASP A 97 17.50 -10.15 -10.20
CA ASP A 97 17.05 -8.83 -9.79
C ASP A 97 16.60 -8.88 -8.32
N GLU A 98 17.45 -8.39 -7.43
CA GLU A 98 17.20 -8.37 -6.00
C GLU A 98 15.97 -7.50 -5.64
N ALA A 99 15.71 -6.42 -6.39
CA ALA A 99 14.55 -5.57 -6.15
C ALA A 99 13.25 -6.32 -6.48
N LEU A 100 13.25 -7.07 -7.59
CA LEU A 100 12.12 -7.93 -7.95
C LEU A 100 11.95 -9.10 -6.97
N ALA A 101 13.06 -9.68 -6.48
CA ALA A 101 13.04 -10.76 -5.48
C ALA A 101 12.34 -10.33 -4.18
N LYS A 102 12.57 -9.10 -3.71
CA LYS A 102 11.89 -8.53 -2.54
C LYS A 102 10.37 -8.41 -2.70
N GLY A 103 9.86 -8.49 -3.93
CA GLY A 103 8.43 -8.49 -4.23
C GLY A 103 7.74 -9.85 -4.10
N LEU A 104 8.48 -10.96 -3.93
CA LEU A 104 7.86 -12.28 -3.78
C LEU A 104 7.19 -12.40 -2.42
N ASN A 105 5.86 -12.47 -2.42
CA ASN A 105 5.05 -12.59 -1.20
C ASN A 105 4.72 -14.03 -0.83
N THR A 106 4.43 -14.88 -1.83
CA THR A 106 3.99 -16.26 -1.62
C THR A 106 4.50 -17.18 -2.73
N HIS A 107 4.81 -18.43 -2.39
CA HIS A 107 5.06 -19.50 -3.35
C HIS A 107 4.67 -20.86 -2.74
N ASP A 108 4.04 -21.72 -3.55
CA ASP A 108 3.68 -23.10 -3.17
C ASP A 108 2.95 -23.20 -1.81
N GLY A 109 1.95 -22.33 -1.62
CA GLY A 109 1.15 -22.27 -0.39
C GLY A 109 1.88 -21.69 0.84
N LYS A 110 3.12 -21.20 0.68
CA LYS A 110 3.93 -20.63 1.77
C LYS A 110 4.18 -19.14 1.57
N ILE A 111 4.26 -18.41 2.67
CA ILE A 111 4.61 -16.98 2.69
C ILE A 111 6.13 -16.82 2.64
N THR A 112 6.64 -15.96 1.76
CA THR A 112 8.08 -15.63 1.65
C THR A 112 8.43 -14.24 2.17
N TYR A 113 7.45 -13.35 2.30
CA TYR A 113 7.65 -11.98 2.77
C TYR A 113 7.41 -11.87 4.28
N SER A 114 8.44 -11.44 5.01
CA SER A 114 8.45 -11.40 6.48
C SER A 114 7.32 -10.56 7.08
N GLY A 115 7.00 -9.40 6.48
CA GLY A 115 5.92 -8.53 6.96
C GLY A 115 4.54 -9.20 6.88
N VAL A 116 4.29 -10.03 5.85
CA VAL A 116 3.05 -10.79 5.73
C VAL A 116 3.05 -11.97 6.71
N ALA A 117 4.19 -12.64 6.90
CA ALA A 117 4.30 -13.72 7.89
C ALA A 117 4.03 -13.24 9.33
N GLN A 118 4.49 -12.02 9.68
CA GLN A 118 4.19 -11.39 10.97
C GLN A 118 2.70 -11.05 11.13
N ALA A 119 2.03 -10.64 10.05
CA ALA A 119 0.59 -10.36 10.06
C ALA A 119 -0.25 -11.65 10.15
N PHE A 120 0.28 -12.79 9.68
CA PHE A 120 -0.40 -14.08 9.64
C PHE A 120 0.48 -15.20 10.23
N PRO A 121 0.76 -15.17 11.55
CA PRO A 121 1.72 -16.08 12.19
C PRO A 121 1.30 -17.55 12.15
N ASP A 122 0.00 -17.82 11.97
CA ASP A 122 -0.55 -19.18 11.90
C ASP A 122 -0.39 -19.83 10.52
N LEU A 123 0.06 -19.08 9.50
CA LEU A 123 0.25 -19.58 8.15
C LEU A 123 1.70 -20.01 7.91
N PRO A 124 1.94 -21.04 7.07
CA PRO A 124 3.30 -21.53 6.82
C PRO A 124 4.12 -20.48 6.06
N SER A 125 5.34 -20.23 6.54
CA SER A 125 6.31 -19.34 5.91
C SER A 125 7.59 -20.08 5.56
N VAL A 126 8.35 -19.52 4.62
CA VAL A 126 9.64 -20.06 4.16
C VAL A 126 10.56 -18.91 3.75
N GLU A 127 11.84 -19.06 4.03
CA GLU A 127 12.84 -18.08 3.61
C GLU A 127 12.90 -17.95 2.09
N LEU A 128 12.96 -16.72 1.59
CA LEU A 128 13.05 -16.42 0.15
C LEU A 128 14.25 -17.14 -0.49
N ALA A 129 15.38 -17.20 0.22
CA ALA A 129 16.58 -17.88 -0.26
C ALA A 129 16.35 -19.37 -0.54
N THR A 130 15.49 -20.04 0.24
CA THR A 130 15.15 -21.45 0.04
C THR A 130 14.30 -21.64 -1.23
N VAL A 131 13.45 -20.68 -1.55
CA VAL A 131 12.60 -20.69 -2.75
C VAL A 131 13.39 -20.35 -4.01
N LEU A 132 14.47 -19.56 -3.87
CA LEU A 132 15.34 -19.14 -4.97
C LEU A 132 16.65 -19.93 -5.06
N ALA A 133 16.90 -20.92 -4.20
CA ALA A 133 18.00 -21.87 -4.36
C ALA A 133 17.83 -22.69 -5.64
#